data_AF-A0A9P7AWH0-F1
#
_entry.id   AF-A0A9P7AWH0-F1
#
_cell.length_a   1.000
_cell.length_b   1.000
_cell.length_c   1.000
_cell.angle_alpha   90.00
_cell.angle_beta   90.00
_cell.angle_gamma   90.00
#
_symmetry.space_group_name_H-M   'P 1'
#
loop_
_entity.id
_entity.type
_entity.pdbx_description
1 polymer ?
#
loop_
_entity_poly.entity_id
_entity_poly.type
_entity_poly.pdbx_seq_one_letter_code
_entity_poly.pdbx_strand_id
1 'polypeptide(L)'
;FRCQDCLSPLLSCHACLLQLHLRMPFHRIEEWQDGFFHAVTLKFLGLHIQLGHKAGETCHHLSPTFHDNFIVINTHGIHEVGLDFCGCEHEASHYKQLLWARLFPATATDPRTAATFAVLKFFHLLSFKSKVSTYKFYHSLAL
;
A
#
# COMPACT_ATOMS: atom_id res chain seq x y z
N PHE A 1 -16.49 10.14 -1.52
CA PHE A 1 -15.01 10.01 -1.46
C PHE A 1 -14.39 10.62 -2.70
N ARG A 2 -13.17 11.14 -2.59
CA ARG A 2 -12.32 11.48 -3.74
C ARG A 2 -10.94 10.86 -3.58
N CYS A 3 -10.25 10.68 -4.68
CA CYS A 3 -8.85 10.27 -4.70
C CYS A 3 -8.00 11.45 -5.16
N GLN A 4 -6.92 11.73 -4.44
CA GLN A 4 -5.99 12.84 -4.75
C GLN A 4 -5.03 12.50 -5.89
N ASP A 5 -4.83 11.22 -6.18
CA ASP A 5 -3.82 10.76 -7.16
C ASP A 5 -4.45 10.34 -8.49
N CYS A 6 -5.77 10.05 -8.51
CA CYS A 6 -6.48 9.74 -9.74
C CYS A 6 -6.76 11.01 -10.55
N LEU A 7 -6.67 10.89 -11.88
CA LEU A 7 -7.15 11.92 -12.82
C LEU A 7 -8.70 11.85 -12.95
N SER A 8 -9.41 11.97 -11.83
CA SER A 8 -10.87 12.05 -11.79
C SER A 8 -11.29 13.22 -10.91
N PRO A 9 -12.01 14.22 -11.46
CA PRO A 9 -12.49 15.35 -10.67
C PRO A 9 -13.75 15.01 -9.86
N LEU A 10 -14.30 13.79 -10.01
CA LEU A 10 -15.62 13.44 -9.48
C LEU A 10 -15.55 12.72 -8.14
N LEU A 11 -16.52 13.04 -7.27
CA LEU A 11 -16.79 12.25 -6.09
C LEU A 11 -17.30 10.86 -6.49
N SER A 12 -16.74 9.83 -5.86
CA SER A 12 -17.16 8.44 -6.01
C SER A 12 -17.85 7.97 -4.74
N CYS A 13 -18.84 7.08 -4.90
CA CYS A 13 -19.38 6.32 -3.78
C CYS A 13 -18.33 5.34 -3.24
N HIS A 14 -18.54 4.82 -2.02
CA HIS A 14 -17.64 3.88 -1.35
C HIS A 14 -17.31 2.66 -2.23
N ALA A 15 -18.32 2.01 -2.80
CA ALA A 15 -18.13 0.81 -3.64
C ALA A 15 -17.33 1.09 -4.92
N CYS A 16 -17.69 2.15 -5.67
CA CYS A 16 -16.96 2.52 -6.90
C CYS A 16 -15.51 2.90 -6.60
N LEU A 17 -15.27 3.57 -5.47
CA LEU A 17 -13.93 3.93 -5.03
C LEU A 17 -13.09 2.66 -4.79
N LEU A 18 -13.61 1.70 -4.01
CA LEU A 18 -12.89 0.46 -3.71
C LEU A 18 -12.57 -0.33 -4.98
N GLN A 19 -13.54 -0.49 -5.87
CA GLN A 19 -13.36 -1.21 -7.14
C GLN A 19 -12.25 -0.58 -8.00
N LEU A 20 -12.22 0.76 -8.10
CA LEU A 20 -11.18 1.47 -8.83
C LEU A 20 -9.79 1.26 -8.22
N HIS A 21 -9.70 1.21 -6.88
CA HIS A 21 -8.43 1.18 -6.15
C HIS A 21 -7.91 -0.24 -5.86
N LEU A 22 -8.62 -1.30 -6.25
CA LEU A 22 -8.13 -2.69 -6.14
C LEU A 22 -6.74 -2.89 -6.76
N ARG A 23 -6.41 -2.13 -7.82
CA ARG A 23 -5.11 -2.19 -8.51
C ARG A 23 -4.20 -1.01 -8.20
N MET A 24 -4.69 -0.02 -7.47
CA MET A 24 -3.96 1.18 -7.06
C MET A 24 -4.10 1.38 -5.54
N PRO A 25 -3.65 0.43 -4.72
CA PRO A 25 -3.94 0.39 -3.28
C PRO A 25 -3.17 1.45 -2.47
N PHE A 26 -2.29 2.21 -3.11
CA PHE A 26 -1.44 3.22 -2.46
C PHE A 26 -1.83 4.65 -2.86
N HIS A 27 -3.04 4.85 -3.38
CA HIS A 27 -3.56 6.19 -3.59
C HIS A 27 -4.13 6.78 -2.31
N ARG A 28 -4.07 8.10 -2.19
CA ARG A 28 -4.55 8.89 -1.06
C ARG A 28 -6.01 9.25 -1.27
N ILE A 29 -6.84 8.87 -0.31
CA ILE A 29 -8.29 9.04 -0.36
C ILE A 29 -8.71 10.08 0.66
N GLU A 30 -9.74 10.85 0.30
CA GLU A 30 -10.43 11.72 1.22
C GLU A 30 -11.93 11.47 1.21
N GLU A 31 -12.53 11.60 2.39
CA GLU A 31 -13.97 11.57 2.61
C GLU A 31 -14.48 12.98 2.89
N TRP A 32 -15.64 13.32 2.34
CA TRP A 32 -16.31 14.58 2.64
C TRP A 32 -17.20 14.38 3.87
N GLN A 33 -16.80 14.98 5.00
CA GLN A 33 -17.54 14.96 6.25
C GLN A 33 -17.50 16.37 6.86
N ASP A 34 -18.59 16.77 7.53
CA ASP A 34 -18.68 18.03 8.29
C ASP A 34 -18.25 19.31 7.54
N GLY A 35 -18.44 19.33 6.22
CA GLY A 35 -18.16 20.49 5.36
C GLY A 35 -16.71 20.62 4.89
N PHE A 36 -15.85 19.61 5.12
CA PHE A 36 -14.50 19.57 4.58
C PHE A 36 -14.05 18.15 4.24
N PHE A 37 -12.86 18.03 3.65
CA PHE A 37 -12.27 16.74 3.29
C PHE A 37 -11.33 16.25 4.39
N HIS A 38 -11.54 15.02 4.83
CA HIS A 38 -10.67 14.31 5.77
C HIS A 38 -9.92 13.21 5.05
N ALA A 39 -8.63 13.06 5.32
CA ALA A 39 -7.86 11.93 4.84
C ALA A 39 -8.38 10.63 5.47
N VAL A 40 -8.62 9.61 4.64
CA VAL A 40 -9.01 8.26 5.05
C VAL A 40 -8.13 7.25 4.33
N THR A 41 -7.82 6.13 4.97
CA THR A 41 -7.03 5.07 4.35
C THR A 41 -7.94 4.11 3.60
N LEU A 42 -7.44 3.52 2.51
CA LEU A 42 -8.16 2.45 1.82
C LEU A 42 -8.39 1.24 2.74
N LYS A 43 -7.45 0.98 3.68
CA LYS A 43 -7.61 0.00 4.76
C LYS A 43 -8.86 0.29 5.60
N PHE A 44 -9.01 1.52 6.11
CA PHE A 44 -10.18 1.91 6.90
C PHE A 44 -11.50 1.73 6.14
N LEU A 45 -11.48 1.94 4.82
CA LEU A 45 -12.62 1.70 3.95
C LEU A 45 -12.86 0.22 3.63
N GLY A 46 -12.02 -0.70 4.11
CA GLY A 46 -12.14 -2.16 3.94
C GLY A 46 -11.37 -2.74 2.76
N LEU A 47 -10.47 -1.97 2.11
CA LEU A 47 -9.61 -2.50 1.05
C LEU A 47 -8.45 -3.30 1.65
N HIS A 48 -8.36 -4.56 1.25
CA HIS A 48 -7.25 -5.44 1.58
C HIS A 48 -6.48 -5.86 0.33
N ILE A 49 -5.15 -5.83 0.43
CA ILE A 49 -4.25 -6.31 -0.61
C ILE A 49 -4.08 -7.81 -0.40
N GLN A 50 -4.76 -8.61 -1.23
CA GLN A 50 -4.59 -10.05 -1.26
C GLN A 50 -3.30 -10.41 -2.02
N LEU A 51 -2.33 -11.00 -1.33
CA LEU A 51 -1.13 -11.55 -1.96
C LEU A 51 -1.41 -12.93 -2.57
N GLY A 52 -0.63 -13.31 -3.57
CA GLY A 52 -0.70 -14.63 -4.21
C GLY A 52 -1.87 -14.85 -5.17
N HIS A 53 -2.77 -13.88 -5.30
CA HIS A 53 -3.96 -13.94 -6.18
C HIS A 53 -4.08 -12.67 -7.03
N LYS A 54 -4.97 -12.69 -8.02
CA LYS A 54 -5.26 -11.47 -8.79
C LYS A 54 -6.09 -10.49 -7.95
N ALA A 55 -5.94 -9.20 -8.22
CA ALA A 55 -6.74 -8.18 -7.56
C ALA A 55 -8.26 -8.46 -7.72
N GLY A 56 -8.96 -8.56 -6.59
CA GLY A 56 -10.40 -8.86 -6.53
C GLY A 56 -10.74 -10.35 -6.37
N GLU A 57 -9.78 -11.27 -6.49
CA GLU A 57 -10.00 -12.68 -6.14
C GLU A 57 -9.99 -12.86 -4.62
N THR A 58 -10.84 -13.75 -4.12
CA THR A 58 -10.87 -14.11 -2.70
C THR A 58 -10.06 -15.38 -2.48
N CYS A 59 -9.19 -15.35 -1.47
CA CYS A 59 -8.50 -16.55 -1.01
C CYS A 59 -9.36 -17.23 0.05
N HIS A 60 -9.53 -18.56 -0.03
CA HIS A 60 -10.23 -19.33 1.01
C HIS A 60 -9.28 -19.85 2.10
N HIS A 61 -7.97 -19.74 1.88
CA HIS A 61 -6.91 -20.08 2.84
C HIS A 61 -6.18 -18.81 3.28
N LEU A 62 -6.92 -17.93 3.96
CA LEU A 62 -6.39 -16.65 4.43
C LEU A 62 -5.48 -16.87 5.63
N SER A 63 -4.28 -16.31 5.55
CA SER A 63 -3.42 -16.06 6.71
C SER A 63 -3.42 -14.55 6.93
N PRO A 64 -4.31 -14.03 7.81
CA PRO A 64 -4.36 -12.59 8.07
C PRO A 64 -3.02 -12.11 8.64
N THR A 65 -2.64 -10.88 8.31
CA THR A 65 -1.43 -10.26 8.87
C THR A 65 -1.51 -10.15 10.39
N PHE A 66 -0.36 -10.34 11.06
CA PHE A 66 -0.26 -10.23 12.50
C PHE A 66 -0.63 -8.79 12.94
N HIS A 67 -1.74 -8.64 13.66
CA HIS A 67 -2.30 -7.35 14.14
C HIS A 67 -2.75 -6.35 13.05
N ASP A 68 -2.88 -6.75 11.78
CA ASP A 68 -3.41 -5.88 10.69
C ASP A 68 -2.65 -4.56 10.45
N ASN A 69 -1.47 -4.37 11.04
CA ASN A 69 -0.76 -3.08 11.03
C ASN A 69 0.41 -3.08 10.05
N PHE A 70 0.14 -3.37 8.77
CA PHE A 70 1.17 -3.41 7.74
C PHE A 70 1.40 -2.03 7.11
N ILE A 71 2.67 -1.63 7.00
CA ILE A 71 3.05 -0.34 6.42
C ILE A 71 3.72 -0.55 5.06
N VAL A 72 3.26 0.19 4.05
CA VAL A 72 3.92 0.26 2.74
C VAL A 72 4.42 1.66 2.45
N ILE A 73 5.71 1.77 2.11
CA ILE A 73 6.34 3.00 1.68
C ILE A 73 6.30 3.04 0.14
N ASN A 74 5.64 4.04 -0.44
CA ASN A 74 5.66 4.31 -1.88
C ASN A 74 6.25 5.69 -2.19
N THR A 75 6.23 6.09 -3.45
CA THR A 75 6.76 7.39 -3.92
C THR A 75 5.88 8.60 -3.58
N HIS A 76 4.61 8.37 -3.27
CA HIS A 76 3.60 9.37 -2.92
C HIS A 76 3.31 9.45 -1.42
N GLY A 77 3.86 8.54 -0.61
CA GLY A 77 3.71 8.57 0.83
C GLY A 77 3.96 7.24 1.55
N ILE A 78 3.61 7.24 2.83
CA ILE A 78 3.63 6.08 3.72
C ILE A 78 2.19 5.68 4.01
N HIS A 79 1.85 4.43 3.74
CA HIS A 79 0.47 3.94 3.79
C HIS A 79 0.34 2.82 4.81
N GLU A 80 -0.65 2.95 5.70
CA GLU A 80 -1.18 1.82 6.45
C GLU A 80 -2.15 1.04 5.55
N VAL A 81 -1.88 -0.25 5.36
CA VAL A 81 -2.63 -1.11 4.43
C VAL A 81 -3.11 -2.38 5.11
N GLY A 82 -4.34 -2.79 4.79
CA GLY A 82 -4.80 -4.14 5.05
C GLY A 82 -4.12 -5.06 4.04
N LEU A 83 -3.44 -6.10 4.52
CA LEU A 83 -2.69 -7.02 3.67
C LEU A 83 -2.92 -8.44 4.15
N ASP A 84 -3.20 -9.34 3.20
CA ASP A 84 -3.52 -10.73 3.48
C ASP A 84 -2.55 -11.65 2.75
N PHE A 85 -1.88 -12.52 3.51
CA PHE A 85 -1.04 -13.57 2.95
C PHE A 85 -1.90 -14.73 2.47
N CYS A 86 -1.46 -15.36 1.39
CA CYS A 86 -2.10 -16.55 0.86
C CYS A 86 -1.47 -17.81 1.45
N GLY A 87 -2.33 -18.73 1.89
CA GLY A 87 -1.97 -20.08 2.34
C GLY A 87 -2.31 -21.20 1.34
N CYS A 88 -2.76 -20.87 0.12
CA CYS A 88 -2.91 -21.87 -0.95
C CYS A 88 -1.54 -22.52 -1.25
N GLU A 89 -1.55 -23.71 -1.87
CA GLU A 89 -0.44 -24.68 -2.10
C GLU A 89 0.91 -24.17 -2.67
N HIS A 90 1.15 -22.87 -2.72
CA HIS A 90 2.48 -22.30 -2.76
C HIS A 90 3.08 -22.25 -1.34
N GLU A 91 4.07 -23.10 -1.04
CA GLU A 91 5.00 -22.99 0.11
C GLU A 91 5.88 -21.71 0.06
N ALA A 92 5.32 -20.60 -0.43
CA ALA A 92 6.00 -19.33 -0.51
C ALA A 92 5.92 -18.65 0.85
N SER A 93 7.08 -18.51 1.50
CA SER A 93 7.22 -17.68 2.70
C SER A 93 6.66 -16.27 2.47
N HIS A 94 6.21 -15.61 3.53
CA HIS A 94 5.68 -14.23 3.49
C HIS A 94 6.58 -13.27 2.69
N TYR A 95 7.90 -13.41 2.87
CA TYR A 95 8.91 -12.68 2.11
C TYR A 95 8.77 -12.86 0.58
N LYS A 96 8.61 -14.09 0.10
CA LYS A 96 8.47 -14.38 -1.34
C LYS A 96 7.17 -13.79 -1.89
N GLN A 97 6.07 -13.89 -1.15
CA GLN A 97 4.78 -13.35 -1.57
C GLN A 97 4.83 -11.82 -1.75
N LEU A 98 5.49 -11.11 -0.82
CA LEU A 98 5.71 -9.66 -0.94
C LEU A 98 6.54 -9.31 -2.18
N LEU A 99 7.64 -10.04 -2.42
CA LEU A 99 8.48 -9.80 -3.60
C LEU A 99 7.73 -10.00 -4.91
N TRP A 100 6.88 -11.02 -5.01
CA TRP A 100 6.02 -11.25 -6.18
C TRP A 100 5.05 -10.09 -6.40
N ALA A 101 4.52 -9.51 -5.32
CA ALA A 101 3.70 -8.29 -5.36
C ALA A 101 4.51 -7.00 -5.53
N ARG A 102 5.81 -7.08 -5.87
CA ARG A 102 6.70 -5.91 -6.05
C ARG A 102 6.86 -5.07 -4.78
N LEU A 103 6.76 -5.72 -3.61
CA LEU A 103 7.02 -5.13 -2.30
C LEU A 103 8.30 -5.72 -1.74
N PHE A 104 9.27 -4.87 -1.48
CA PHE A 104 10.53 -5.25 -0.85
C PHE A 104 10.38 -5.14 0.67
N PRO A 105 10.37 -6.24 1.42
CA PRO A 105 10.16 -6.19 2.86
C PRO A 105 11.38 -5.60 3.58
N ALA A 106 11.13 -4.90 4.69
CA ALA A 106 12.18 -4.37 5.55
C ALA A 106 12.92 -5.47 6.34
N THR A 107 12.25 -6.59 6.63
CA THR A 107 12.80 -7.75 7.34
C THR A 107 12.44 -9.05 6.61
N ALA A 108 13.30 -10.07 6.72
CA ALA A 108 13.04 -11.37 6.10
C ALA A 108 12.00 -12.21 6.87
N THR A 109 12.00 -12.10 8.19
CA THR A 109 11.08 -12.80 9.11
C THR A 109 10.02 -11.83 9.63
N ASP A 110 8.76 -12.27 9.63
CA ASP A 110 7.59 -11.49 10.09
C ASP A 110 7.62 -10.02 9.62
N PRO A 111 7.60 -9.78 8.29
CA PRO A 111 7.64 -8.41 7.77
C PRO A 111 6.38 -7.64 8.18
N ARG A 112 6.57 -6.44 8.73
CA ARG A 112 5.48 -5.49 9.04
C ARG A 112 5.55 -4.22 8.19
N THR A 113 6.67 -4.03 7.52
CA THR A 113 6.92 -2.88 6.66
C THR A 113 7.51 -3.38 5.35
N ALA A 114 7.06 -2.82 4.25
CA ALA A 114 7.67 -3.00 2.95
C ALA A 114 7.81 -1.67 2.20
N ALA A 115 8.76 -1.61 1.28
CA ALA A 115 8.92 -0.51 0.36
C ALA A 115 8.62 -0.98 -1.07
N THR A 116 7.94 -0.18 -1.85
CA THR A 116 7.80 -0.44 -3.29
C THR A 116 9.16 -0.37 -3.98
N PHE A 117 9.40 -1.18 -5.01
CA PHE A 117 10.63 -1.04 -5.81
C PHE A 117 10.77 0.35 -6.44
N ALA A 118 9.65 1.03 -6.73
CA ALA A 118 9.64 2.39 -7.25
C ALA A 118 10.28 3.38 -6.25
N VAL A 119 9.91 3.32 -4.97
CA VAL A 119 10.48 4.22 -3.95
C VAL A 119 11.95 3.91 -3.70
N LEU A 120 12.35 2.63 -3.73
CA LEU A 120 13.76 2.24 -3.61
C LEU A 120 14.61 2.78 -4.76
N LYS A 121 14.09 2.70 -6.00
CA LYS A 121 14.75 3.27 -7.17
C LYS A 121 14.85 4.80 -7.08
N PHE A 122 13.79 5.46 -6.62
CA PHE A 122 13.77 6.91 -6.45
C PHE A 122 14.78 7.35 -5.39
N PHE A 123 14.83 6.67 -4.25
CA PHE A 123 15.82 6.90 -3.21
C PHE A 123 17.25 6.71 -3.73
N HIS A 124 17.53 5.61 -4.45
CA HIS A 124 18.86 5.36 -5.01
C HIS A 124 19.32 6.49 -5.94
N LEU A 125 18.43 7.01 -6.79
CA LEU A 125 18.72 8.15 -7.66
C LEU A 125 19.03 9.43 -6.88
N LEU A 126 18.24 9.77 -5.87
CA LEU A 126 18.44 10.99 -5.07
C LEU A 126 19.65 10.90 -4.14
N SER A 127 19.90 9.73 -3.56
CA SER A 127 21.07 9.47 -2.73
C SER A 127 22.35 9.64 -3.56
N PHE A 128 22.36 9.12 -4.80
CA PHE A 128 23.54 9.21 -5.67
C PHE A 128 23.73 10.60 -6.29
N LYS A 129 22.65 11.22 -6.80
CA LYS A 129 22.75 12.49 -7.53
C LYS A 129 22.77 13.73 -6.64
N SER A 130 22.09 13.67 -5.49
CA SER A 130 21.83 14.85 -4.65
C SER A 130 22.31 14.67 -3.21
N LYS A 131 22.95 13.53 -2.88
CA LYS A 131 23.46 13.20 -1.53
C LYS A 131 22.40 13.37 -0.44
N VAL A 132 21.13 13.17 -0.78
CA VAL A 132 20.02 13.23 0.17
C VAL A 132 20.16 12.06 1.13
N SER A 133 20.18 12.34 2.43
CA SER A 133 20.22 11.29 3.44
C SER A 133 18.88 10.53 3.49
N THR A 134 18.93 9.26 3.87
CA THR A 134 17.73 8.43 4.05
C THR A 134 16.70 9.10 4.95
N TYR A 135 17.15 9.74 6.04
CA TYR A 135 16.28 10.46 6.96
C TYR A 135 15.49 11.58 6.29
N LYS A 136 16.17 12.44 5.51
CA LYS A 136 15.53 13.56 4.81
C LYS A 136 14.53 13.07 3.76
N PHE A 137 14.90 12.00 3.05
CA PHE A 137 14.02 11.39 2.05
C PHE A 137 12.77 10.79 2.69
N TYR A 138 12.91 10.01 3.76
CA TYR A 138 11.78 9.40 4.47
C TYR A 138 10.81 10.47 5.02
N HIS A 139 11.33 11.53 5.65
CA HIS A 139 10.48 12.62 6.15
C HIS A 139 9.75 13.36 5.03
N SER A 140 10.32 13.44 3.82
CA SER A 140 9.62 14.03 2.68
C SER A 140 8.43 13.22 2.18
N LEU A 141 8.38 11.91 2.49
CA LEU A 141 7.26 11.02 2.18
C LEU A 141 6.20 10.95 3.30
N ALA A 142 6.52 11.46 4.49
CA ALA A 142 5.62 11.45 5.65
C ALA A 142 4.74 12.71 5.73
N LEU A 143 4.93 13.67 4.82
CA LEU A 143 4.19 14.92 4.68
C LEU A 143 3.12 14.79 3.59
#